data_AF-A0A348P382-F1
#
_entry.id   AF-A0A348P382-F1
#
_cell.length_a   1.000
_cell.length_b   1.000
_cell.length_c   1.000
_cell.angle_alpha   90.00
_cell.angle_beta   90.00
_cell.angle_gamma   90.00
#
_symmetry.space_group_name_H-M   'P 1'
#
loop_
_entity.id
_entity.type
_entity.pdbx_description
1 polymer ?
#
loop_
_entity_poly.entity_id
_entity_poly.type
_entity_poly.pdbx_seq_one_letter_code
_entity_poly.pdbx_strand_id
1 'polypeptide(L)'
;MDDNDVKIFVAKSKKENDDSIALIEEMNAQRSNGNRQRAKDLGKYLAERFLNTEQLCKELETKVGPLDYPEEIIFQVEILVFFTAEYCINRLLPNTLVKSTAINTIYDEIHKKNDAFYKTFSDSIEYSFYYLALKKEDVITALGKAFAMICRKEKDESFIELGKNVFIAVTKEVESIIAGYEFIA
;
A
#
# COMPACT_ATOMS: atom_id res chain seq x y z
N MET A 1 -10.47 -59.29 -17.97
CA MET A 1 -9.49 -58.32 -17.47
C MET A 1 -9.29 -57.34 -18.61
N ASP A 2 -9.96 -56.18 -18.53
CA ASP A 2 -9.90 -55.14 -19.56
C ASP A 2 -8.68 -54.26 -19.32
N ASP A 3 -7.75 -54.28 -20.26
CA ASP A 3 -6.72 -53.26 -20.45
C ASP A 3 -7.40 -52.06 -21.13
N ASN A 4 -7.68 -51.02 -20.36
CA ASN A 4 -8.06 -49.72 -20.92
C ASN A 4 -7.11 -48.66 -20.37
N ASP A 5 -5.90 -48.66 -20.94
CA ASP A 5 -4.87 -47.65 -20.72
C ASP A 5 -5.32 -46.32 -21.38
N VAL A 6 -5.96 -45.47 -20.57
CA VAL A 6 -6.32 -44.11 -20.98
C VAL A 6 -5.06 -43.25 -21.05
N LYS A 7 -4.53 -43.02 -22.25
CA LYS A 7 -3.52 -41.99 -22.51
C LYS A 7 -4.12 -40.60 -22.38
N ILE A 8 -4.05 -40.01 -21.19
CA ILE A 8 -4.33 -38.59 -20.98
C ILE A 8 -3.11 -37.77 -21.46
N PHE A 9 -3.12 -37.37 -22.73
CA PHE A 9 -2.25 -36.29 -23.20
C PHE A 9 -2.80 -34.95 -22.67
N VAL A 10 -2.20 -34.45 -21.59
CA VAL A 10 -2.43 -33.09 -21.11
C VAL A 10 -1.72 -32.13 -22.08
N ALA A 11 -2.47 -31.54 -23.00
CA ALA A 11 -2.00 -30.39 -23.78
C ALA A 11 -1.97 -29.13 -22.87
N LYS A 12 -0.96 -29.02 -22.01
CA LYS A 12 -0.61 -27.80 -21.26
C LYS A 12 0.84 -27.42 -21.55
N SER A 13 1.12 -26.89 -22.75
CA SER A 13 2.51 -26.47 -23.05
C SER A 13 2.63 -25.26 -23.97
N LYS A 14 1.55 -24.76 -24.57
CA LYS A 14 1.58 -23.51 -25.35
C LYS A 14 1.25 -22.27 -24.52
N LYS A 15 0.20 -22.33 -23.69
CA LYS A 15 -0.27 -21.16 -22.94
C LYS A 15 0.70 -20.70 -21.85
N GLU A 16 1.27 -21.64 -21.09
CA GLU A 16 2.25 -21.34 -20.03
C GLU A 16 3.58 -20.79 -20.56
N ASN A 17 4.00 -21.22 -21.76
CA ASN A 17 5.22 -20.70 -22.41
C ASN A 17 5.01 -19.28 -22.94
N ASP A 18 3.85 -19.00 -23.53
CA ASP A 18 3.50 -17.68 -24.07
C ASP A 18 3.37 -16.65 -22.94
N ASP A 19 2.70 -17.02 -21.83
CA ASP A 19 2.59 -16.20 -20.62
C ASP A 19 3.98 -15.94 -19.97
N SER A 20 4.88 -16.92 -20.01
CA SER A 20 6.25 -16.77 -19.47
C SER A 20 7.11 -15.86 -20.34
N ILE A 21 6.99 -15.93 -21.66
CA ILE A 21 7.70 -15.04 -22.60
C ILE A 21 7.18 -13.61 -22.45
N ALA A 22 5.86 -13.43 -22.42
CA ALA A 22 5.24 -12.12 -22.21
C ALA A 22 5.67 -11.48 -20.88
N LEU A 23 5.76 -12.27 -19.79
CA LEU A 23 6.25 -11.79 -18.49
C LEU A 23 7.74 -11.37 -18.57
N ILE A 24 8.59 -12.14 -19.27
CA ILE A 24 10.01 -11.82 -19.45
C ILE A 24 10.18 -10.54 -20.30
N GLU A 25 9.38 -10.38 -21.34
CA GLU A 25 9.37 -9.18 -22.18
C GLU A 25 8.88 -7.95 -21.41
N GLU A 26 7.82 -8.07 -20.61
CA GLU A 26 7.34 -7.01 -19.72
C GLU A 26 8.41 -6.64 -18.68
N MET A 27 9.05 -7.63 -18.05
CA MET A 27 10.16 -7.41 -17.12
C MET A 27 11.34 -6.68 -17.78
N ASN A 28 11.66 -7.00 -19.04
CA ASN A 28 12.73 -6.35 -19.78
C ASN A 28 12.35 -4.93 -20.23
N ALA A 29 11.12 -4.70 -20.68
CA ALA A 29 10.61 -3.38 -21.03
C ALA A 29 10.63 -2.42 -19.83
N GLN A 30 10.21 -2.90 -18.65
CA GLN A 30 10.22 -2.10 -17.41
C GLN A 30 11.62 -1.85 -16.85
N ARG A 31 12.61 -2.70 -17.19
CA ARG A 31 14.03 -2.41 -16.92
C ARG A 31 14.57 -1.34 -17.86
N SER A 32 14.14 -1.36 -19.11
CA SER A 32 14.64 -0.45 -20.15
C SER A 32 14.04 0.97 -20.05
N ASN A 33 12.81 1.11 -19.53
CA ASN A 33 12.13 2.41 -19.41
C ASN A 33 12.42 3.18 -18.10
N GLY A 34 13.18 2.58 -17.16
CA GLY A 34 13.57 3.19 -15.89
C GLY A 34 12.53 3.14 -14.76
N ASN A 35 11.31 2.62 -15.01
CA ASN A 35 10.24 2.57 -14.01
C ASN A 35 10.60 1.75 -12.78
N ARG A 36 11.41 0.70 -12.94
CA ARG A 36 11.86 -0.09 -11.79
C ARG A 36 12.70 0.75 -10.82
N GLN A 37 13.57 1.63 -11.32
CA GLN A 37 14.39 2.48 -10.47
C GLN A 37 13.52 3.56 -9.82
N ARG A 38 12.64 4.22 -10.59
CA ARG A 38 11.65 5.18 -10.06
C ARG A 38 10.79 4.57 -8.95
N ALA A 39 10.35 3.32 -9.11
CA ALA A 39 9.56 2.63 -8.09
C ALA A 39 10.35 2.41 -6.80
N LYS A 40 11.63 2.04 -6.89
CA LYS A 40 12.51 1.92 -5.72
C LYS A 40 12.70 3.28 -5.04
N ASP A 41 13.00 4.30 -5.83
CA ASP A 41 13.24 5.65 -5.31
C ASP A 41 11.97 6.23 -4.65
N LEU A 42 10.80 5.99 -5.24
CA LEU A 42 9.50 6.32 -4.66
C LEU A 42 9.27 5.59 -3.34
N GLY A 43 9.43 4.26 -3.33
CA GLY A 43 9.21 3.45 -2.13
C GLY A 43 10.12 3.87 -0.99
N LYS A 44 11.41 4.13 -1.29
CA LYS A 44 12.36 4.66 -0.31
C LYS A 44 11.92 6.03 0.21
N TYR A 45 11.58 6.97 -0.68
CA TYR A 45 11.16 8.31 -0.29
C TYR A 45 9.93 8.29 0.63
N LEU A 46 8.90 7.50 0.29
CA LEU A 46 7.69 7.37 1.11
C LEU A 46 8.00 6.75 2.48
N ALA A 47 8.82 5.71 2.54
CA ALA A 47 9.22 5.10 3.81
C ALA A 47 10.00 6.08 4.70
N GLU A 48 10.99 6.77 4.14
CA GLU A 48 11.80 7.75 4.89
C GLU A 48 10.98 8.90 5.43
N ARG A 49 10.00 9.35 4.64
CA ARG A 49 9.10 10.44 5.00
C ARG A 49 8.15 10.04 6.14
N PHE A 50 7.53 8.87 6.05
CA PHE A 50 6.51 8.44 7.00
C PHE A 50 7.07 7.79 8.27
N LEU A 51 8.32 7.30 8.26
CA LEU A 51 8.99 6.79 9.46
C LEU A 51 9.44 7.88 10.44
N ASN A 52 9.48 9.15 10.01
CA ASN A 52 9.77 10.27 10.91
C ASN A 52 8.46 10.74 11.55
N THR A 53 8.04 10.09 12.64
CA THR A 53 6.76 10.36 13.33
C THR A 53 6.60 11.84 13.71
N GLU A 54 7.65 12.49 14.24
CA GLU A 54 7.58 13.90 14.63
C GLU A 54 7.29 14.81 13.43
N GLN A 55 8.01 14.59 12.32
CA GLN A 55 7.80 15.37 11.10
C GLN A 55 6.45 15.05 10.46
N LEU A 56 6.06 13.78 10.41
CA LEU A 56 4.78 13.31 9.90
C LEU A 56 3.62 13.97 10.65
N CYS A 57 3.64 13.96 11.98
CA CYS A 57 2.63 14.59 12.82
C CYS A 57 2.55 16.10 12.53
N LYS A 58 3.68 16.82 12.56
CA LYS A 58 3.71 18.27 12.26
C LYS A 58 3.10 18.61 10.91
N GLU A 59 3.40 17.81 9.88
CA GLU A 59 2.86 18.03 8.54
C GLU A 59 1.36 17.71 8.46
N LEU A 60 0.92 16.62 9.09
CA LEU A 60 -0.49 16.25 9.15
C LEU A 60 -1.32 17.24 9.96
N GLU A 61 -0.82 17.79 11.05
CA GLU A 61 -1.55 18.73 11.92
C GLU A 61 -2.07 19.95 11.16
N THR A 62 -1.29 20.42 10.18
CA THR A 62 -1.71 21.53 9.29
C THR A 62 -2.92 21.18 8.41
N LYS A 63 -3.23 19.89 8.23
CA LYS A 63 -4.27 19.37 7.35
C LYS A 63 -5.45 18.77 8.11
N VAL A 64 -5.20 18.12 9.25
CA VAL A 64 -6.20 17.31 9.97
C VAL A 64 -6.53 17.83 11.38
N GLY A 65 -5.84 18.89 11.84
CA GLY A 65 -5.94 19.42 13.19
C GLY A 65 -4.93 18.80 14.16
N PRO A 66 -4.90 19.24 15.43
CA PRO A 66 -3.90 18.81 16.41
C PRO A 66 -3.85 17.28 16.58
N LEU A 67 -2.65 16.73 16.67
CA LEU A 67 -2.40 15.30 16.88
C LEU A 67 -1.83 15.04 18.28
N ASP A 68 -2.41 15.69 19.28
CA ASP A 68 -2.13 15.45 20.71
C ASP A 68 -2.90 14.22 21.20
N TYR A 69 -2.44 13.04 20.76
CA TYR A 69 -3.03 11.76 21.11
C TYR A 69 -2.01 10.83 21.78
N PRO A 70 -2.48 9.84 22.57
CA PRO A 70 -1.63 8.77 23.07
C PRO A 70 -0.86 8.06 21.95
N GLU A 71 0.31 7.51 22.28
CA GLU A 71 1.19 6.81 21.35
C GLU A 71 0.47 5.70 20.58
N GLU A 72 -0.49 5.01 21.21
CA GLU A 72 -1.24 3.94 20.53
C GLU A 72 -2.12 4.48 19.40
N ILE A 73 -2.65 5.69 19.52
CA ILE A 73 -3.46 6.32 18.48
C ILE A 73 -2.56 6.87 17.37
N ILE A 74 -1.42 7.49 17.73
CA ILE A 74 -0.43 7.94 16.75
C ILE A 74 0.06 6.76 15.91
N PHE A 75 0.31 5.62 16.54
CA PHE A 75 0.67 4.40 15.84
C PHE A 75 -0.39 3.95 14.83
N GLN A 76 -1.69 4.07 15.16
CA GLN A 76 -2.76 3.77 14.22
C GLN A 76 -2.86 4.79 13.07
N VAL A 77 -2.49 6.05 13.31
CA VAL A 77 -2.35 7.07 12.25
C VAL A 77 -1.22 6.67 11.30
N GLU A 78 -0.07 6.22 11.81
CA GLU A 78 1.05 5.76 10.99
C GLU A 78 0.65 4.56 10.12
N ILE A 79 -0.04 3.56 10.69
CA ILE A 79 -0.59 2.42 9.94
C ILE A 79 -1.50 2.91 8.81
N LEU A 80 -2.42 3.84 9.09
CA LEU A 80 -3.32 4.39 8.07
C LEU A 80 -2.56 5.16 6.99
N VAL A 81 -1.51 5.89 7.34
CA VAL A 81 -0.64 6.61 6.38
C VAL A 81 0.02 5.62 5.42
N PHE A 82 0.65 4.56 5.94
CA PHE A 82 1.29 3.54 5.10
C PHE A 82 0.27 2.76 4.26
N PHE A 83 -0.89 2.43 4.83
CA PHE A 83 -1.98 1.80 4.08
C PHE A 83 -2.43 2.68 2.92
N THR A 84 -2.59 3.98 3.17
CA THR A 84 -3.00 4.95 2.15
C THR A 84 -1.96 5.08 1.05
N ALA A 85 -0.67 5.05 1.40
CA ALA A 85 0.42 5.06 0.44
C ALA A 85 0.41 3.81 -0.46
N GLU A 86 0.26 2.62 0.14
CA GLU A 86 0.13 1.35 -0.58
C GLU A 86 -1.11 1.34 -1.49
N TYR A 87 -2.24 1.86 -1.01
CA TYR A 87 -3.45 2.04 -1.80
C TYR A 87 -3.21 2.92 -3.03
N CYS A 88 -2.57 4.07 -2.87
CA CYS A 88 -2.25 4.97 -3.98
C CYS A 88 -1.30 4.31 -4.98
N ILE A 89 -0.27 3.61 -4.51
CA ILE A 89 0.65 2.85 -5.36
C ILE A 89 -0.11 1.84 -6.21
N ASN A 90 -0.95 1.02 -5.58
CA ASN A 90 -1.70 -0.03 -6.26
C ASN A 90 -2.68 0.52 -7.31
N ARG A 91 -3.21 1.72 -7.08
CA ARG A 91 -4.15 2.39 -7.99
C ARG A 91 -3.46 3.12 -9.15
N LEU A 92 -2.30 3.72 -8.91
CA LEU A 92 -1.69 4.70 -9.83
C LEU A 92 -0.50 4.18 -10.62
N LEU A 93 0.25 3.20 -10.11
CA LEU A 93 1.41 2.67 -10.83
C LEU A 93 0.98 1.75 -11.99
N PRO A 94 1.72 1.74 -13.11
CA PRO A 94 1.22 1.20 -14.39
C PRO A 94 1.07 -0.33 -14.43
N ASN A 95 1.92 -1.09 -13.73
CA ASN A 95 1.88 -2.56 -13.75
C ASN A 95 2.26 -3.17 -12.40
N THR A 96 1.98 -4.47 -12.25
CA THR A 96 2.21 -5.24 -11.02
C THR A 96 3.68 -5.23 -10.60
N LEU A 97 4.62 -5.35 -11.54
CA LEU A 97 6.05 -5.36 -11.21
C LEU A 97 6.51 -4.04 -10.57
N VAL A 98 6.07 -2.91 -11.12
CA VAL A 98 6.39 -1.56 -10.62
C VAL A 98 5.72 -1.33 -9.26
N LYS A 99 4.45 -1.74 -9.10
CA LYS A 99 3.73 -1.71 -7.82
C LYS A 99 4.45 -2.50 -6.74
N SER A 100 4.71 -3.79 -6.98
CA SER A 100 5.41 -4.66 -6.03
C SER A 100 6.82 -4.16 -5.74
N THR A 101 7.52 -3.58 -6.71
CA THR A 101 8.86 -3.00 -6.47
C THR A 101 8.79 -1.84 -5.46
N ALA A 102 7.85 -0.91 -5.63
CA ALA A 102 7.70 0.23 -4.72
C ALA A 102 7.27 -0.24 -3.31
N ILE A 103 6.25 -1.11 -3.24
CA ILE A 103 5.73 -1.65 -1.98
C ILE A 103 6.81 -2.43 -1.23
N ASN A 104 7.50 -3.37 -1.88
CA ASN A 104 8.57 -4.14 -1.23
C ASN A 104 9.70 -3.23 -0.75
N THR A 105 10.02 -2.16 -1.49
CA THR A 105 11.02 -1.18 -1.05
C THR A 105 10.57 -0.45 0.22
N ILE A 106 9.28 -0.13 0.36
CA ILE A 106 8.73 0.45 1.60
C ILE A 106 8.97 -0.50 2.78
N TYR A 107 8.52 -1.76 2.66
CA TYR A 107 8.69 -2.75 3.72
C TYR A 107 10.17 -3.02 4.05
N ASP A 108 11.05 -3.09 3.04
CA ASP A 108 12.49 -3.25 3.24
C ASP A 108 13.11 -2.07 4.02
N GLU A 109 12.71 -0.83 3.71
CA GLU A 109 13.24 0.35 4.40
C GLU A 109 12.68 0.48 5.82
N ILE A 110 11.40 0.14 6.05
CA ILE A 110 10.82 0.06 7.39
C ILE A 110 11.57 -0.97 8.23
N HIS A 111 11.78 -2.19 7.71
CA HIS A 111 12.51 -3.24 8.41
C HIS A 111 13.94 -2.81 8.78
N LYS A 112 14.66 -2.15 7.85
CA LYS A 112 16.03 -1.68 8.10
C LYS A 112 16.10 -0.58 9.17
N LYS A 113 15.13 0.34 9.20
CA LYS A 113 15.20 1.55 10.03
C LYS A 113 14.47 1.42 11.36
N ASN A 114 13.42 0.61 11.41
CA ASN A 114 12.60 0.40 12.60
C ASN A 114 11.99 -1.01 12.60
N ASP A 115 12.83 -2.01 12.90
CA ASP A 115 12.42 -3.44 12.97
C ASP A 115 11.28 -3.69 13.99
N ALA A 116 11.25 -2.93 15.08
CA ALA A 116 10.17 -3.03 16.06
C ALA A 116 8.82 -2.61 15.46
N PHE A 117 8.77 -1.45 14.80
CA PHE A 117 7.59 -1.00 14.06
C PHE A 117 7.25 -1.99 12.95
N TYR A 118 8.24 -2.45 12.18
CA TYR A 118 8.05 -3.40 11.09
C TYR A 118 7.29 -4.65 11.54
N LYS A 119 7.70 -5.27 12.65
CA LYS A 119 7.05 -6.50 13.16
C LYS A 119 5.59 -6.27 13.53
N THR A 120 5.27 -5.14 14.13
CA THR A 120 3.88 -4.81 14.48
C THR A 120 3.07 -4.44 13.25
N PHE A 121 3.67 -3.74 12.30
CA PHE A 121 3.05 -3.27 11.07
C PHE A 121 2.79 -4.40 10.06
N SER A 122 3.76 -5.30 9.84
CA SER A 122 3.69 -6.38 8.85
C SER A 122 2.61 -7.42 9.18
N ASP A 123 2.34 -7.61 10.46
CA ASP A 123 1.36 -8.59 10.96
C ASP A 123 0.02 -7.93 11.32
N SER A 124 -0.16 -6.64 10.99
CA SER A 124 -1.32 -5.85 11.41
C SER A 124 -2.61 -6.36 10.72
N ILE A 125 -3.60 -6.77 11.54
CA ILE A 125 -4.94 -7.14 11.07
C ILE A 125 -5.71 -5.91 10.57
N GLU A 126 -5.29 -4.73 10.99
CA GLU A 126 -5.76 -3.40 10.66
C GLU A 126 -5.92 -3.20 9.15
N TYR A 127 -4.93 -3.65 8.37
CA TYR A 127 -4.98 -3.61 6.90
C TYR A 127 -6.22 -4.31 6.32
N SER A 128 -6.63 -5.42 6.92
CA SER A 128 -7.81 -6.17 6.46
C SER A 128 -9.09 -5.35 6.62
N PHE A 129 -9.22 -4.58 7.71
CA PHE A 129 -10.38 -3.71 7.92
C PHE A 129 -10.41 -2.57 6.91
N TYR A 130 -9.27 -1.96 6.60
CA TYR A 130 -9.21 -0.92 5.58
C TYR A 130 -9.49 -1.46 4.17
N TYR A 131 -8.95 -2.63 3.81
CA TYR A 131 -9.29 -3.29 2.54
C TYR A 131 -10.78 -3.65 2.44
N LEU A 132 -11.44 -4.00 3.55
CA LEU A 132 -12.89 -4.20 3.58
C LEU A 132 -13.65 -2.88 3.40
N ALA A 133 -13.15 -1.78 3.96
CA ALA A 133 -13.74 -0.45 3.81
C ALA A 133 -13.70 0.04 2.35
N LEU A 134 -12.62 -0.24 1.62
CA LEU A 134 -12.48 0.10 0.20
C LEU A 134 -13.54 -0.55 -0.72
N LYS A 135 -14.25 -1.59 -0.24
CA LYS A 135 -15.31 -2.27 -0.99
C LYS A 135 -16.70 -1.64 -0.81
N LYS A 136 -16.83 -0.60 0.02
CA LYS A 136 -18.09 0.11 0.27
C LYS A 136 -18.30 1.20 -0.78
N GLU A 137 -19.57 1.59 -1.01
CA GLU A 137 -19.87 2.74 -1.88
C GLU A 137 -19.30 4.05 -1.30
N ASP A 138 -19.57 4.31 -0.01
CA ASP A 138 -18.96 5.43 0.71
C ASP A 138 -17.65 4.97 1.36
N VAL A 139 -16.61 4.88 0.53
CA VAL A 139 -15.26 4.44 0.93
C VAL A 139 -14.69 5.30 2.05
N ILE A 140 -14.84 6.62 1.97
CA ILE A 140 -14.24 7.56 2.91
C ILE A 140 -14.87 7.39 4.29
N THR A 141 -16.21 7.36 4.37
CA THR A 141 -16.88 7.11 5.65
C THR A 141 -16.60 5.72 6.19
N ALA A 142 -16.52 4.70 5.33
CA ALA A 142 -16.17 3.35 5.75
C ALA A 142 -14.76 3.28 6.34
N LEU A 143 -13.78 3.98 5.74
CA LEU A 143 -12.41 4.07 6.24
C LEU A 143 -12.33 4.79 7.58
N GLY A 144 -13.02 5.92 7.74
CA GLY A 144 -13.10 6.63 9.02
C GLY A 144 -13.68 5.76 10.13
N LYS A 145 -14.76 5.02 9.84
CA LYS A 145 -15.36 4.06 10.78
C LYS A 145 -14.40 2.91 11.13
N ALA A 146 -13.67 2.38 10.14
CA ALA A 146 -12.67 1.34 10.38
C ALA A 146 -11.54 1.86 11.28
N PHE A 147 -11.01 3.05 11.02
CA PHE A 147 -10.00 3.69 11.85
C PHE A 147 -10.49 3.88 13.30
N ALA A 148 -11.70 4.43 13.47
CA ALA A 148 -12.29 4.61 14.80
C ALA A 148 -12.48 3.27 15.53
N MET A 149 -12.92 2.22 14.83
CA MET A 149 -13.05 0.87 15.39
C MET A 149 -11.71 0.30 15.83
N ILE A 150 -10.67 0.40 15.00
CA ILE A 150 -9.30 -0.06 15.34
C ILE A 150 -8.77 0.67 16.58
N CYS A 151 -9.04 1.97 16.68
CA CYS A 151 -8.72 2.79 17.85
C CYS A 151 -9.58 2.48 19.09
N ARG A 152 -10.58 1.59 18.98
CA ARG A 152 -11.60 1.30 20.01
C ARG A 152 -12.43 2.54 20.42
N LYS A 153 -12.72 3.38 19.43
CA LYS A 153 -13.43 4.65 19.51
C LYS A 153 -14.59 4.74 18.51
N GLU A 154 -15.18 3.61 18.14
CA GLU A 154 -16.25 3.49 17.13
C GLU A 154 -17.51 4.35 17.35
N LYS A 155 -17.72 4.88 18.57
CA LYS A 155 -18.83 5.77 18.92
C LYS A 155 -18.43 7.24 18.98
N ASP A 156 -17.15 7.54 18.79
CA ASP A 156 -16.61 8.88 18.83
C ASP A 156 -16.47 9.42 17.39
N GLU A 157 -17.36 10.34 17.03
CA GLU A 157 -17.38 10.93 15.69
C GLU A 157 -16.06 11.66 15.37
N SER A 158 -15.35 12.17 16.38
CA SER A 158 -14.05 12.83 16.16
C SER A 158 -12.99 11.88 15.62
N PHE A 159 -13.02 10.60 16.02
CA PHE A 159 -12.11 9.59 15.49
C PHE A 159 -12.50 9.15 14.07
N ILE A 160 -13.80 9.13 13.77
CA ILE A 160 -14.28 8.88 12.41
C ILE A 160 -13.78 9.98 11.47
N GLU A 161 -13.95 11.24 11.87
CA GLU A 161 -13.47 12.39 11.10
C GLU A 161 -11.94 12.43 11.00
N LEU A 162 -11.21 12.10 12.07
CA LEU A 162 -9.75 11.99 12.04
C LEU A 162 -9.30 10.98 10.99
N GLY A 163 -9.85 9.76 11.00
CA GLY A 163 -9.50 8.73 10.02
C GLY A 163 -9.81 9.15 8.58
N LYS A 164 -10.96 9.80 8.34
CA LYS A 164 -11.30 10.37 7.02
C LYS A 164 -10.27 11.40 6.58
N ASN A 165 -9.96 12.35 7.47
CA ASN A 165 -9.10 13.49 7.17
C ASN A 165 -7.66 13.05 6.91
N VAL A 166 -7.13 12.11 7.71
CA VAL A 166 -5.81 11.50 7.46
C VAL A 166 -5.79 10.82 6.09
N PHE A 167 -6.76 9.96 5.80
CA PHE A 167 -6.81 9.26 4.51
C PHE A 167 -6.87 10.23 3.32
N ILE A 168 -7.73 11.26 3.39
CA ILE A 168 -7.85 12.28 2.34
C ILE A 168 -6.53 13.06 2.18
N ALA A 169 -5.96 13.52 3.29
CA ALA A 169 -4.75 14.34 3.28
C ALA A 169 -3.56 13.58 2.70
N VAL A 170 -3.36 12.33 3.14
CA VAL A 170 -2.28 11.47 2.67
C VAL A 170 -2.51 11.03 1.23
N THR A 171 -3.75 10.74 0.82
CA THR A 171 -4.06 10.39 -0.58
C THR A 171 -3.62 11.50 -1.52
N LYS A 172 -4.02 12.75 -1.26
CA LYS A 172 -3.65 13.91 -2.08
C LYS A 172 -2.14 14.11 -2.14
N GLU A 173 -1.47 13.91 -1.01
CA GLU A 173 -0.03 14.06 -0.93
C GLU A 173 0.71 12.98 -1.72
N VAL A 174 0.36 11.71 -1.53
CA VAL A 174 1.00 10.59 -2.23
C VAL A 174 0.70 10.64 -3.72
N GLU A 175 -0.50 11.04 -4.13
CA GLU A 175 -0.83 11.32 -5.53
C GLU A 175 0.11 12.37 -6.13
N SER A 176 0.32 13.49 -5.44
CA SER A 176 1.22 14.55 -5.89
C SER A 176 2.68 14.07 -5.96
N ILE A 177 3.12 13.25 -5.01
CA ILE A 177 4.46 12.66 -5.02
C ILE A 177 4.61 11.73 -6.23
N ILE A 178 3.69 10.79 -6.43
CA ILE A 178 3.73 9.81 -7.52
C ILE A 178 3.73 10.51 -8.88
N ALA A 179 2.94 11.58 -9.05
CA ALA A 179 2.93 12.37 -10.28
C ALA A 179 4.31 12.94 -10.62
N GLY A 180 5.08 13.36 -9.61
CA GLY A 180 6.44 13.89 -9.79
C GLY A 180 7.50 12.86 -10.22
N TYR A 181 7.21 11.56 -10.13
CA TYR A 181 8.13 10.50 -10.59
C TYR A 181 7.99 10.17 -12.08
N GLU A 182 6.93 10.64 -12.75
CA GLU A 182 6.73 10.48 -14.21
C GLU A 182 6.86 9.02 -14.69
N PHE A 183 6.09 8.11 -14.11
CA PHE A 183 6.04 6.71 -14.56
C PHE A 183 5.54 6.60 -16.00
N ILE A 184 6.23 5.76 -16.78
CA ILE A 184 5.89 5.53 -18.19
C ILE A 184 4.90 4.36 -18.26
N ALA A 185 3.75 4.56 -18.89
CA ALA A 185 2.73 3.52 -19.10
C ALA A 185 3.21 2.46 -20.10
#